data_AF-A0A395HMI0-F1
#
_entry.id   AF-A0A395HMI0-F1
#
_cell.length_a   1.000
_cell.length_b   1.000
_cell.length_c   1.000
_cell.angle_alpha   90.00
_cell.angle_beta   90.00
_cell.angle_gamma   90.00
#
_symmetry.space_group_name_H-M   'P 1'
#
loop_
_entity.id
_entity.type
_entity.pdbx_description
1 polymer ?
#
loop_
_entity_poly.entity_id
_entity_poly.type
_entity_poly.pdbx_seq_one_letter_code
_entity_poly.pdbx_strand_id
1 'polypeptide(L)'
;MSRLMILVALFLGLFSNICVAGPTKTHVVRTSVKRVCTPSVTAITDPSCTDWLVGQKVTGKAVCVSLNEAKDAIIVSYPAYEDFTYNTVHVWIGTSQPTDDNPGTAPGQYPYSSDKTPSICKITGQTATCTIPLADLPPLIPPDTKCGAPYYIVTHASISNPTKSETGTGGNPGACIKSTCKPWFTYWKFNFACGCTEEPPPQTKWCDAETAFGKEPRSITFDNLQVPQCSNRWGWYSWTSSSVSGTLWAGAGQNDISKGVDVGQWTATITGTKVTVTYTLTNNPPSKVWEITQAHVYASCKKPTNCGPGSYTVVAEGLSGTSWTSPEISATGCTAGDKVYIIAHAAVRQQIPATETCPAKVPDEG
;
A
#
# COMPACT_ATOMS: atom_id res chain seq x y z
N MET A 1 -69.22 -61.18 29.40
CA MET A 1 -69.69 -59.77 29.44
C MET A 1 -68.78 -59.06 30.43
N SER A 2 -68.05 -57.98 30.15
CA SER A 2 -68.30 -56.82 29.33
C SER A 2 -66.97 -56.17 28.90
N ARG A 3 -67.08 -55.24 27.97
CA ARG A 3 -66.07 -54.57 27.15
C ARG A 3 -65.04 -53.77 27.96
N LEU A 4 -63.75 -53.95 27.64
CA LEU A 4 -62.71 -52.94 27.89
C LEU A 4 -61.63 -53.00 26.80
N MET A 5 -62.02 -52.61 25.58
CA MET A 5 -61.12 -51.89 24.67
C MET A 5 -61.16 -50.42 25.09
N ILE A 6 -60.02 -49.71 24.99
CA ILE A 6 -59.87 -48.36 24.39
C ILE A 6 -58.59 -47.69 24.95
N LEU A 7 -57.72 -47.29 24.02
CA LEU A 7 -56.59 -46.34 24.13
C LEU A 7 -55.33 -46.78 24.90
N VAL A 8 -54.57 -47.68 24.28
CA VAL A 8 -53.10 -47.67 24.33
C VAL A 8 -52.61 -47.14 22.97
N ALA A 9 -51.60 -46.26 22.97
CA ALA A 9 -50.93 -45.65 21.81
C ALA A 9 -51.41 -44.24 21.37
N LEU A 10 -51.30 -43.26 22.26
CA LEU A 10 -50.94 -41.88 21.91
C LEU A 10 -50.11 -41.34 23.07
N PHE A 11 -49.04 -40.58 22.80
CA PHE A 11 -48.05 -40.00 23.74
C PHE A 11 -46.71 -40.72 23.97
N LEU A 12 -46.04 -41.18 22.90
CA LEU A 12 -44.57 -41.24 22.89
C LEU A 12 -44.07 -41.02 21.47
N GLY A 13 -43.88 -39.75 21.08
CA GLY A 13 -43.37 -39.43 19.75
C GLY A 13 -43.41 -37.94 19.44
N LEU A 14 -42.84 -37.10 20.31
CA LEU A 14 -42.68 -35.66 20.02
C LEU A 14 -41.59 -35.01 20.88
N PHE A 15 -40.42 -35.64 21.00
CA PHE A 15 -39.21 -34.98 21.49
C PHE A 15 -37.98 -35.57 20.81
N SER A 16 -37.69 -35.16 19.58
CA SER A 16 -36.37 -35.31 18.95
C SER A 16 -36.36 -34.54 17.62
N ASN A 17 -36.22 -33.21 17.69
CA ASN A 17 -35.64 -32.38 16.63
C ASN A 17 -35.53 -30.93 17.14
N ILE A 18 -34.73 -30.73 18.19
CA ILE A 18 -34.16 -29.41 18.47
C ILE A 18 -32.83 -29.40 17.74
N CYS A 19 -32.82 -28.88 16.51
CA CYS A 19 -31.58 -28.45 15.88
C CYS A 19 -31.06 -27.25 16.67
N VAL A 20 -30.16 -27.50 17.61
CA VAL A 20 -29.35 -26.44 18.23
C VAL A 20 -28.44 -25.91 17.14
N ALA A 21 -28.78 -24.75 16.58
CA ALA A 21 -27.88 -23.99 15.72
C ALA A 21 -26.66 -23.60 16.57
N GLY A 22 -25.58 -24.35 16.43
CA GLY A 22 -24.30 -24.00 17.04
C GLY A 22 -23.84 -22.62 16.55
N PRO A 23 -23.07 -21.88 17.36
CA PRO A 23 -22.59 -20.56 16.98
C PRO A 23 -21.82 -20.66 15.67
N THR A 24 -22.32 -19.95 14.65
CA THR A 24 -21.71 -19.86 13.35
C THR A 24 -20.30 -19.29 13.56
N LYS A 25 -19.28 -20.13 13.39
CA LYS A 25 -17.89 -19.67 13.42
C LYS A 25 -17.74 -18.66 12.30
N THR A 26 -17.64 -17.39 12.67
CA THR A 26 -17.30 -16.31 11.75
C THR A 26 -15.91 -16.65 11.21
N HIS A 27 -15.87 -17.21 10.00
CA HIS A 27 -14.62 -17.32 9.26
C HIS A 27 -14.19 -15.89 8.96
N VAL A 28 -13.22 -15.39 9.72
CA VAL A 28 -12.47 -14.19 9.38
C VAL A 28 -11.78 -14.51 8.06
N VAL A 29 -12.42 -14.15 6.95
CA VAL A 29 -11.80 -14.13 5.64
C VAL A 29 -10.72 -13.05 5.75
N ARG A 30 -9.51 -13.47 6.14
CA ARG A 30 -8.31 -12.65 5.95
C ARG A 30 -8.14 -12.53 4.45
N THR A 31 -8.69 -11.47 3.87
CA THR A 31 -8.25 -10.96 2.58
C THR A 31 -6.77 -10.65 2.73
N SER A 32 -5.94 -11.63 2.37
CA SER A 32 -4.54 -11.43 2.07
C SER A 32 -4.52 -10.37 0.99
N VAL A 33 -4.25 -9.12 1.39
CA VAL A 33 -3.93 -8.06 0.44
C VAL A 33 -2.69 -8.55 -0.26
N LYS A 34 -2.88 -9.07 -1.48
CA LYS A 34 -1.81 -9.56 -2.33
C LYS A 34 -0.92 -8.35 -2.59
N ARG A 35 0.17 -8.20 -1.83
CA ARG A 35 1.11 -7.09 -2.01
C ARG A 35 1.63 -7.18 -3.43
N VAL A 36 1.23 -6.23 -4.25
CA VAL A 36 1.74 -6.08 -5.61
C VAL A 36 3.10 -5.43 -5.46
N CYS A 37 4.16 -6.22 -5.40
CA CYS A 37 5.52 -5.69 -5.55
C CYS A 37 5.99 -5.89 -6.99
N THR A 38 6.52 -4.82 -7.57
CA THR A 38 7.23 -4.88 -8.84
C THR A 38 8.66 -5.35 -8.54
N PRO A 39 9.09 -6.54 -9.01
CA PRO A 39 10.44 -7.02 -8.77
C PRO A 39 11.45 -6.07 -9.41
N SER A 40 12.48 -5.71 -8.66
CA SER A 40 13.60 -4.89 -9.16
C SER A 40 14.91 -5.65 -9.05
N VAL A 41 15.84 -5.36 -9.95
CA VAL A 41 17.19 -5.95 -9.93
C VAL A 41 17.94 -5.42 -8.71
N THR A 42 18.41 -6.31 -7.85
CA THR A 42 19.10 -5.95 -6.60
C THR A 42 20.59 -6.24 -6.62
N ALA A 43 21.02 -7.24 -7.40
CA ALA A 43 22.42 -7.62 -7.58
C ALA A 43 22.62 -8.44 -8.88
N ILE A 44 23.88 -8.64 -9.28
CA ILE A 44 24.28 -9.68 -10.24
C ILE A 44 24.71 -10.92 -9.45
N THR A 45 24.25 -12.09 -9.87
CA THR A 45 24.58 -13.39 -9.30
C THR A 45 25.26 -14.29 -10.32
N ASP A 46 26.12 -15.16 -9.78
CA ASP A 46 26.78 -16.31 -10.37
C ASP A 46 26.83 -16.43 -11.91
N PRO A 47 28.04 -16.38 -12.52
CA PRO A 47 29.25 -15.71 -12.03
C PRO A 47 29.24 -14.19 -12.30
N SER A 48 29.73 -13.40 -11.35
CA SER A 48 29.97 -11.96 -11.55
C SER A 48 31.33 -11.68 -12.21
N CYS A 49 32.23 -12.65 -12.28
CA CYS A 49 33.53 -12.52 -12.92
C CYS A 49 33.92 -13.81 -13.64
N THR A 50 34.71 -13.70 -14.70
CA THR A 50 35.28 -14.84 -15.42
C THR A 50 36.74 -14.59 -15.79
N ASP A 51 37.47 -15.64 -16.13
CA ASP A 51 38.87 -15.53 -16.52
C ASP A 51 39.04 -14.57 -17.70
N TRP A 52 40.08 -13.74 -17.63
CA TRP A 52 40.54 -12.92 -18.73
C TRP A 52 41.57 -13.72 -19.53
N LEU A 53 41.24 -14.02 -20.78
CA LEU A 53 42.14 -14.69 -21.71
C LEU A 53 42.80 -13.65 -22.60
N VAL A 54 44.12 -13.69 -22.72
CA VAL A 54 44.90 -12.85 -23.66
C VAL A 54 45.70 -13.77 -24.56
N GLY A 55 45.61 -13.58 -25.87
CA GLY A 55 46.31 -14.42 -26.84
C GLY A 55 46.03 -15.92 -26.64
N GLN A 56 44.77 -16.26 -26.34
CA GLN A 56 44.28 -17.62 -26.05
C GLN A 56 44.78 -18.25 -24.73
N LYS A 57 45.39 -17.48 -23.83
CA LYS A 57 45.92 -17.97 -22.54
C LYS A 57 45.21 -17.32 -21.38
N VAL A 58 44.87 -18.12 -20.36
CA VAL A 58 44.35 -17.62 -19.09
C VAL A 58 45.42 -16.78 -18.39
N THR A 59 45.07 -15.57 -17.98
CA THR A 59 46.02 -14.60 -17.38
C THR A 59 46.07 -14.63 -15.85
N GLY A 60 45.14 -15.33 -15.19
CA GLY A 60 44.93 -15.23 -13.74
C GLY A 60 44.29 -13.91 -13.30
N LYS A 61 43.84 -13.07 -14.25
CA LYS A 61 42.99 -11.90 -14.03
C LYS A 61 41.56 -12.22 -14.47
N ALA A 62 40.62 -11.35 -14.13
CA ALA A 62 39.21 -11.56 -14.44
C ALA A 62 38.54 -10.34 -15.05
N VAL A 63 37.63 -10.57 -16.00
CA VAL A 63 36.64 -9.58 -16.44
C VAL A 63 35.40 -9.76 -15.59
N CYS A 64 34.90 -8.65 -15.04
CA CYS A 64 33.81 -8.67 -14.09
C CYS A 64 32.60 -7.86 -14.58
N VAL A 65 31.41 -8.27 -14.15
CA VAL A 65 30.14 -7.58 -14.28
C VAL A 65 29.62 -7.20 -12.90
N SER A 66 29.19 -5.95 -12.73
CA SER A 66 28.55 -5.45 -11.52
C SER A 66 27.39 -4.52 -11.86
N LEU A 67 26.62 -4.10 -10.87
CA LEU A 67 25.66 -2.99 -11.01
C LEU A 67 26.32 -1.69 -10.55
N ASN A 68 25.90 -0.57 -11.13
CA ASN A 68 26.20 0.74 -10.55
C ASN A 68 25.40 0.99 -9.25
N GLU A 69 25.68 2.11 -8.59
CA GLU A 69 25.05 2.47 -7.31
C GLU A 69 23.53 2.61 -7.42
N ALA A 70 23.05 3.22 -8.51
CA ALA A 70 21.62 3.38 -8.80
C ALA A 70 20.91 2.09 -9.22
N LYS A 71 21.67 1.01 -9.48
CA LYS A 71 21.18 -0.30 -9.97
C LYS A 71 20.38 -0.22 -11.26
N ASP A 72 20.67 0.76 -12.10
CA ASP A 72 20.03 1.01 -13.39
C ASP A 72 20.97 0.75 -14.58
N ALA A 73 22.23 0.36 -14.33
CA ALA A 73 23.20 -0.03 -15.36
C ALA A 73 24.12 -1.19 -14.92
N ILE A 74 24.53 -2.02 -15.88
CA ILE A 74 25.64 -2.98 -15.74
C ILE A 74 26.96 -2.25 -15.96
N ILE A 75 27.96 -2.55 -15.14
CA ILE A 75 29.35 -2.16 -15.33
C ILE A 75 30.15 -3.41 -15.72
N VAL A 76 30.74 -3.42 -16.91
CA VAL A 76 31.71 -4.44 -17.34
C VAL A 76 33.11 -3.89 -17.14
N SER A 77 33.93 -4.55 -16.32
CA SER A 77 35.27 -4.08 -15.93
C SER A 77 36.36 -5.01 -16.45
N TYR A 78 37.35 -4.42 -17.11
CA TYR A 78 38.51 -5.12 -17.67
C TYR A 78 39.76 -4.83 -16.83
N PRO A 79 40.55 -5.85 -16.44
CA PRO A 79 41.69 -5.70 -15.55
C PRO A 79 42.94 -5.22 -16.30
N ALA A 80 43.90 -4.69 -15.54
CA ALA A 80 45.26 -4.48 -16.05
C ALA A 80 45.99 -5.81 -16.26
N TYR A 81 46.78 -5.88 -17.34
CA TYR A 81 47.55 -7.06 -17.71
C TYR A 81 48.93 -6.65 -18.22
N GLU A 82 49.98 -7.03 -17.47
CA GLU A 82 51.38 -6.72 -17.78
C GLU A 82 51.60 -5.22 -18.08
N ASP A 83 52.22 -4.88 -19.21
CA ASP A 83 52.44 -3.51 -19.70
C ASP A 83 51.50 -3.15 -20.87
N PHE A 84 50.46 -3.96 -21.09
CA PHE A 84 49.51 -3.72 -22.17
C PHE A 84 48.54 -2.57 -21.84
N THR A 85 48.25 -1.78 -22.86
CA THR A 85 47.20 -0.77 -22.86
C THR A 85 46.03 -1.22 -23.72
N TYR A 86 44.82 -0.81 -23.34
CA TYR A 86 43.62 -1.08 -24.12
C TYR A 86 43.52 -0.09 -25.29
N ASN A 87 43.28 -0.62 -26.49
CA ASN A 87 43.04 0.17 -27.71
C ASN A 87 41.53 0.30 -27.96
N THR A 88 40.82 -0.83 -27.92
CA THR A 88 39.37 -0.90 -28.05
C THR A 88 38.79 -1.98 -27.14
N VAL A 89 37.55 -1.80 -26.71
CA VAL A 89 36.74 -2.82 -26.03
C VAL A 89 35.37 -2.94 -26.67
N HIS A 90 34.85 -4.15 -26.71
CA HIS A 90 33.55 -4.49 -27.30
C HIS A 90 32.81 -5.45 -26.36
N VAL A 91 31.52 -5.21 -26.17
CA VAL A 91 30.63 -6.01 -25.32
C VAL A 91 29.34 -6.31 -26.07
N TRP A 92 28.87 -7.55 -25.95
CA TRP A 92 27.50 -7.91 -26.30
C TRP A 92 26.84 -8.62 -25.12
N ILE A 93 25.56 -8.35 -24.92
CA ILE A 93 24.73 -9.01 -23.90
C ILE A 93 23.41 -9.45 -24.56
N GLY A 94 23.02 -10.71 -24.36
CA GLY A 94 21.80 -11.28 -24.92
C GLY A 94 21.14 -12.31 -24.01
N THR A 95 19.91 -12.69 -24.35
CA THR A 95 19.09 -13.66 -23.59
C THR A 95 19.20 -15.09 -24.13
N SER A 96 19.88 -15.29 -25.26
CA SER A 96 20.15 -16.58 -25.88
C SER A 96 21.66 -16.82 -25.97
N GLN A 97 22.05 -18.09 -26.06
CA GLN A 97 23.44 -18.44 -26.33
C GLN A 97 23.92 -17.80 -27.63
N PRO A 98 25.11 -17.16 -27.65
CA PRO A 98 25.66 -16.59 -28.87
C PRO A 98 26.02 -17.70 -29.87
N THR A 99 25.91 -17.36 -31.15
CA THR A 99 26.19 -18.21 -32.32
C THR A 99 27.15 -17.48 -33.26
N ASP A 100 27.57 -18.13 -34.35
CA ASP A 100 28.44 -17.52 -35.36
C ASP A 100 27.86 -16.23 -35.98
N ASP A 101 26.53 -16.08 -36.00
CA ASP A 101 25.82 -14.92 -36.57
C ASP A 101 25.34 -13.90 -35.53
N ASN A 102 25.27 -14.28 -34.26
CA ASN A 102 24.79 -13.43 -33.17
C ASN A 102 25.76 -13.57 -31.99
N PRO A 103 26.58 -12.54 -31.67
CA PRO A 103 26.34 -11.11 -31.87
C PRO A 103 26.78 -10.47 -33.18
N GLY A 104 27.32 -11.28 -34.10
CA GLY A 104 27.93 -10.84 -35.34
C GLY A 104 29.26 -11.56 -35.57
N THR A 105 29.78 -11.44 -36.79
CA THR A 105 30.98 -12.18 -37.22
C THR A 105 32.29 -11.54 -36.76
N ALA A 106 32.24 -10.30 -36.23
CA ALA A 106 33.40 -9.55 -35.77
C ALA A 106 33.09 -8.68 -34.53
N PRO A 107 34.08 -8.43 -33.62
CA PRO A 107 33.90 -7.61 -32.42
C PRO A 107 33.34 -6.21 -32.67
N GLY A 108 33.76 -5.56 -33.76
CA GLY A 108 33.30 -4.22 -34.13
C GLY A 108 31.78 -4.11 -34.38
N GLN A 109 31.10 -5.25 -34.57
CA GLN A 109 29.65 -5.29 -34.76
C GLN A 109 28.88 -5.24 -33.42
N TYR A 110 29.54 -5.49 -32.29
CA TYR A 110 28.87 -5.59 -31.00
C TYR A 110 28.25 -4.25 -30.61
N PRO A 111 27.03 -4.23 -30.01
CA PRO A 111 26.27 -3.01 -29.78
C PRO A 111 27.00 -2.02 -28.87
N TYR A 112 27.80 -2.52 -27.92
CA TYR A 112 28.47 -1.74 -26.90
C TYR A 112 29.97 -1.71 -27.17
N SER A 113 30.54 -0.54 -27.44
CA SER A 113 31.98 -0.44 -27.70
C SER A 113 32.56 0.94 -27.39
N SER A 114 33.89 0.99 -27.17
CA SER A 114 34.65 2.21 -26.97
C SER A 114 34.82 3.06 -28.22
N ASP A 115 34.66 2.47 -29.41
CA ASP A 115 34.83 3.14 -30.71
C ASP A 115 33.51 3.60 -31.35
N LYS A 116 32.37 3.34 -30.69
CA LYS A 116 31.03 3.82 -31.11
C LYS A 116 30.71 5.19 -30.49
N THR A 117 29.79 5.92 -31.12
CA THR A 117 29.33 7.24 -30.65
C THR A 117 27.82 7.23 -30.37
N PRO A 118 27.35 7.61 -29.16
CA PRO A 118 28.15 7.92 -27.98
C PRO A 118 28.88 6.67 -27.45
N SER A 119 30.11 6.84 -26.98
CA SER A 119 30.86 5.73 -26.39
C SER A 119 30.36 5.48 -24.97
N ILE A 120 29.92 4.26 -24.71
CA ILE A 120 29.54 3.81 -23.37
C ILE A 120 30.67 3.07 -22.67
N CYS A 121 31.82 2.94 -23.33
CA CYS A 121 33.02 2.30 -22.79
C CYS A 121 34.18 3.30 -22.66
N LYS A 122 34.75 3.38 -21.47
CA LYS A 122 35.88 4.24 -21.14
C LYS A 122 37.15 3.41 -21.02
N ILE A 123 38.21 3.84 -21.70
CA ILE A 123 39.55 3.27 -21.60
C ILE A 123 40.42 4.22 -20.76
N THR A 124 41.18 3.66 -19.82
CA THR A 124 42.09 4.38 -18.93
C THR A 124 43.47 3.71 -18.92
N GLY A 125 44.13 3.70 -20.08
CA GLY A 125 45.44 3.08 -20.25
C GLY A 125 45.37 1.56 -20.11
N GLN A 126 45.73 1.06 -18.94
CA GLN A 126 45.77 -0.38 -18.66
C GLN A 126 44.44 -0.97 -18.17
N THR A 127 43.38 -0.17 -18.06
CA THR A 127 42.05 -0.69 -17.69
C THR A 127 40.98 -0.14 -18.61
N ALA A 128 39.83 -0.79 -18.64
CA ALA A 128 38.66 -0.33 -19.36
C ALA A 128 37.37 -0.68 -18.62
N THR A 129 36.33 0.13 -18.81
CA THR A 129 35.01 -0.10 -18.23
C THR A 129 33.91 0.25 -19.22
N CYS A 130 32.87 -0.58 -19.34
CA CYS A 130 31.65 -0.26 -20.10
C CYS A 130 30.46 -0.11 -19.16
N THR A 131 29.68 0.95 -19.30
CA THR A 131 28.45 1.20 -18.52
C THR A 131 27.24 1.05 -19.43
N ILE A 132 26.52 -0.06 -19.29
CA ILE A 132 25.40 -0.46 -20.15
C ILE A 132 24.10 -0.28 -19.38
N PRO A 133 23.22 0.68 -19.76
CA PRO A 133 21.92 0.85 -19.13
C PRO A 133 21.11 -0.45 -19.13
N LEU A 134 20.46 -0.79 -18.01
CA LEU A 134 19.58 -1.95 -17.95
C LEU A 134 18.44 -1.85 -18.95
N ALA A 135 17.97 -0.64 -19.26
CA ALA A 135 16.94 -0.39 -20.27
C ALA A 135 17.34 -0.85 -21.69
N ASP A 136 18.64 -0.89 -22.00
CA ASP A 136 19.14 -1.29 -23.32
C ASP A 136 19.25 -2.82 -23.46
N LEU A 137 19.19 -3.55 -22.34
CA LEU A 137 19.28 -5.01 -22.37
C LEU A 137 17.96 -5.62 -22.87
N PRO A 138 18.02 -6.65 -23.75
CA PRO A 138 16.83 -7.33 -24.25
C PRO A 138 15.95 -7.83 -23.09
N PRO A 139 14.62 -7.65 -23.16
CA PRO A 139 13.72 -8.13 -22.13
C PRO A 139 13.67 -9.67 -22.11
N LEU A 140 13.45 -10.25 -20.94
CA LEU A 140 13.12 -11.66 -20.81
C LEU A 140 11.60 -11.83 -21.00
N ILE A 141 11.22 -12.56 -22.04
CA ILE A 141 9.83 -12.91 -22.41
C ILE A 141 9.32 -14.00 -21.42
N PRO A 142 8.09 -13.96 -20.87
CA PRO A 142 7.64 -13.16 -19.73
C PRO A 142 7.37 -14.01 -18.47
N PRO A 143 7.01 -13.38 -17.31
CA PRO A 143 6.75 -11.95 -17.14
C PRO A 143 8.06 -11.16 -17.17
N ASP A 144 8.04 -10.00 -17.83
CA ASP A 144 9.13 -9.04 -18.15
C ASP A 144 10.02 -8.63 -16.98
N THR A 145 10.60 -9.63 -16.34
CA THR A 145 11.46 -9.48 -15.19
C THR A 145 12.82 -9.87 -15.71
N LYS A 146 13.83 -9.02 -15.54
CA LYS A 146 15.23 -9.36 -15.83
C LYS A 146 15.74 -10.48 -14.90
N CYS A 147 14.84 -11.19 -14.23
CA CYS A 147 15.01 -12.05 -13.10
C CYS A 147 14.77 -13.50 -13.52
N GLY A 148 15.61 -14.43 -13.07
CA GLY A 148 15.33 -15.86 -13.18
C GLY A 148 15.84 -16.57 -14.44
N ALA A 149 16.26 -15.85 -15.49
CA ALA A 149 16.97 -16.45 -16.62
C ALA A 149 18.38 -15.83 -16.79
N PRO A 150 19.37 -16.63 -17.24
CA PRO A 150 20.72 -16.13 -17.45
C PRO A 150 20.78 -15.21 -18.66
N TYR A 151 21.56 -14.14 -18.52
CA TYR A 151 22.08 -13.38 -19.63
C TYR A 151 23.40 -13.98 -20.08
N TYR A 152 23.62 -13.96 -21.39
CA TYR A 152 24.87 -14.33 -22.02
C TYR A 152 25.65 -13.05 -22.33
N ILE A 153 26.95 -13.06 -22.07
CA ILE A 153 27.83 -11.94 -22.34
C ILE A 153 29.03 -12.40 -23.14
N VAL A 154 29.41 -11.57 -24.10
CA VAL A 154 30.63 -11.70 -24.89
C VAL A 154 31.43 -10.43 -24.69
N THR A 155 32.71 -10.55 -24.37
CA THR A 155 33.61 -9.41 -24.27
C THR A 155 34.82 -9.62 -25.15
N HIS A 156 35.30 -8.54 -25.75
CA HIS A 156 36.52 -8.55 -26.55
C HIS A 156 37.29 -7.25 -26.30
N ALA A 157 38.61 -7.33 -26.29
CA ALA A 157 39.48 -6.16 -26.29
C ALA A 157 40.64 -6.33 -27.27
N SER A 158 41.00 -5.23 -27.94
CA SER A 158 42.32 -5.09 -28.56
C SER A 158 43.25 -4.42 -27.56
N ILE A 159 44.43 -5.02 -27.33
CA ILE A 159 45.43 -4.50 -26.41
C ILE A 159 46.80 -4.46 -27.08
N SER A 160 47.65 -3.51 -26.70
CA SER A 160 49.04 -3.46 -27.17
C SER A 160 50.01 -2.86 -26.16
N ASN A 161 51.25 -3.27 -26.27
CA ASN A 161 52.42 -2.60 -25.71
C ASN A 161 53.35 -2.17 -26.87
N PRO A 162 54.49 -1.50 -26.62
CA PRO A 162 55.37 -1.03 -27.69
C PRO A 162 55.93 -2.11 -28.64
N THR A 163 55.90 -3.39 -28.23
CA THR A 163 56.52 -4.51 -28.96
C THR A 163 55.51 -5.51 -29.52
N LYS A 164 54.27 -5.49 -29.04
CA LYS A 164 53.31 -6.57 -29.26
C LYS A 164 51.88 -6.05 -29.26
N SER A 165 51.08 -6.56 -30.17
CA SER A 165 49.61 -6.42 -30.18
C SER A 165 48.97 -7.78 -29.92
N GLU A 166 47.94 -7.79 -29.10
CA GLU A 166 47.17 -8.98 -28.74
C GLU A 166 45.68 -8.64 -28.67
N THR A 167 44.86 -9.68 -28.55
CA THR A 167 43.45 -9.50 -28.15
C THR A 167 43.16 -10.29 -26.90
N GLY A 168 42.14 -9.85 -26.17
CA GLY A 168 41.61 -10.60 -25.05
C GLY A 168 40.11 -10.77 -25.07
N THR A 169 39.64 -11.81 -24.39
CA THR A 169 38.23 -12.15 -24.21
C THR A 169 38.01 -12.65 -22.79
N GLY A 170 36.86 -12.32 -22.19
CA GLY A 170 36.44 -12.96 -20.94
C GLY A 170 35.75 -14.28 -21.24
N GLY A 171 35.93 -15.28 -20.40
CA GLY A 171 35.11 -16.49 -20.43
C GLY A 171 35.86 -17.74 -20.03
N ASN A 172 35.24 -18.89 -20.30
CA ASN A 172 35.91 -20.17 -20.20
C ASN A 172 36.47 -20.55 -21.59
N PRO A 173 37.74 -21.00 -21.72
CA PRO A 173 38.28 -21.51 -22.98
C PRO A 173 37.39 -22.53 -23.70
N GLY A 174 36.56 -23.30 -22.99
CA GLY A 174 35.62 -24.27 -23.56
C GLY A 174 34.28 -23.69 -24.03
N ALA A 175 33.97 -22.43 -23.72
CA ALA A 175 32.70 -21.78 -24.07
C ALA A 175 32.87 -20.85 -25.29
N CYS A 176 33.21 -21.44 -26.43
CA CYS A 176 33.39 -20.72 -27.69
C CYS A 176 32.07 -20.36 -28.38
N ILE A 177 32.03 -19.20 -29.03
CA ILE A 177 30.93 -18.81 -29.93
C ILE A 177 30.98 -19.63 -31.22
N LYS A 178 32.20 -19.85 -31.75
CA LYS A 178 32.40 -20.54 -33.02
C LYS A 178 32.49 -22.05 -32.87
N SER A 179 31.89 -22.76 -33.81
CA SER A 179 31.94 -24.22 -33.94
C SER A 179 33.37 -24.79 -33.98
N THR A 180 34.31 -24.04 -34.58
CA THR A 180 35.75 -24.33 -34.52
C THR A 180 36.37 -23.51 -33.38
N CYS A 181 36.32 -24.05 -32.17
CA CYS A 181 36.75 -23.37 -30.96
C CYS A 181 38.26 -23.04 -31.00
N LYS A 182 38.56 -21.79 -31.38
CA LYS A 182 39.82 -21.09 -31.07
C LYS A 182 39.42 -19.97 -30.12
N PRO A 183 39.97 -19.85 -28.90
CA PRO A 183 39.43 -19.03 -27.80
C PRO A 183 39.68 -17.52 -27.99
N TRP A 184 39.47 -17.02 -29.21
CA TRP A 184 39.40 -15.61 -29.57
C TRP A 184 38.01 -15.02 -29.29
N PHE A 185 37.00 -15.90 -29.14
CA PHE A 185 35.59 -15.54 -28.98
C PHE A 185 34.92 -16.47 -27.98
N THR A 186 35.06 -16.15 -26.70
CA THR A 186 34.39 -16.88 -25.62
C THR A 186 33.19 -16.10 -25.11
N TYR A 187 32.27 -16.81 -24.47
CA TYR A 187 31.15 -16.20 -23.76
C TYR A 187 31.04 -16.79 -22.37
N TRP A 188 30.31 -16.11 -21.50
CA TRP A 188 29.88 -16.65 -20.22
C TRP A 188 28.46 -16.18 -19.91
N LYS A 189 27.93 -16.65 -18.79
CA LYS A 189 26.59 -16.31 -18.33
C LYS A 189 26.66 -15.56 -17.01
N PHE A 190 25.66 -14.75 -16.72
CA PHE A 190 25.42 -14.20 -15.40
C PHE A 190 23.91 -14.11 -15.18
N ASN A 191 23.49 -14.01 -13.93
CA ASN A 191 22.09 -13.86 -13.55
C ASN A 191 21.88 -12.54 -12.81
N PHE A 192 20.64 -12.06 -12.78
CA PHE A 192 20.26 -11.02 -11.83
C PHE A 192 19.58 -11.66 -10.61
N ALA A 193 20.00 -11.22 -9.42
CA ALA A 193 19.15 -11.34 -8.25
C ALA A 193 18.13 -10.22 -8.28
N CYS A 194 16.89 -10.57 -7.96
CA CYS A 194 15.82 -9.60 -7.82
C CYS A 194 15.23 -9.68 -6.43
N GLY A 195 14.88 -8.52 -5.91
CA GLY A 195 14.19 -8.37 -4.65
C GLY A 195 12.95 -7.52 -4.83
N CYS A 196 12.06 -7.63 -3.86
CA CYS A 196 11.07 -6.61 -3.62
C CYS A 196 11.66 -5.68 -2.55
N THR A 197 11.96 -4.45 -2.94
CA THR A 197 11.96 -3.36 -1.96
C THR A 197 10.52 -3.16 -1.57
N GLU A 198 10.14 -3.59 -0.37
CA GLU A 198 8.88 -3.14 0.20
C GLU A 198 8.95 -1.62 0.30
N GLU A 199 8.07 -0.93 -0.42
CA GLU A 199 7.87 0.49 -0.14
C GLU A 199 7.44 0.59 1.33
N PRO A 200 8.08 1.44 2.15
CA PRO A 200 7.65 1.60 3.53
C PRO A 200 6.17 1.97 3.53
N PRO A 201 5.37 1.41 4.46
CA PRO A 201 3.94 1.73 4.51
C PRO A 201 3.76 3.26 4.59
N PRO A 202 2.77 3.84 3.89
CA PRO A 202 2.53 5.28 3.92
C PRO A 202 2.45 5.76 5.37
N GLN A 203 3.29 6.73 5.72
CA GLN A 203 3.27 7.30 7.06
C GLN A 203 2.01 8.14 7.24
N THR A 204 1.34 7.99 8.38
CA THR A 204 0.11 8.71 8.72
C THR A 204 0.22 9.38 10.08
N LYS A 205 -0.56 10.43 10.32
CA LYS A 205 -0.74 11.06 11.62
C LYS A 205 -2.22 11.32 11.91
N TRP A 206 -2.54 11.44 13.18
CA TRP A 206 -3.87 11.87 13.65
C TRP A 206 -3.89 13.38 13.84
N CYS A 207 -4.98 14.01 13.40
CA CYS A 207 -5.29 15.39 13.71
C CYS A 207 -6.03 15.51 15.04
N ASP A 208 -6.07 16.73 15.57
CA ASP A 208 -6.87 17.03 16.75
C ASP A 208 -8.35 16.75 16.49
N ALA A 209 -9.08 16.43 17.57
CA ALA A 209 -10.51 16.16 17.47
C ALA A 209 -11.30 17.42 17.13
N GLU A 210 -12.22 17.30 16.18
CA GLU A 210 -13.21 18.27 15.74
C GLU A 210 -14.58 17.98 16.36
N THR A 211 -15.37 19.03 16.54
CA THR A 211 -16.76 18.94 17.02
C THR A 211 -17.67 18.52 15.86
N ALA A 212 -18.56 17.55 16.11
CA ALA A 212 -19.56 17.07 15.15
C ALA A 212 -20.96 16.96 15.74
N PHE A 213 -21.97 17.37 14.98
CA PHE A 213 -23.38 17.28 15.37
C PHE A 213 -24.22 16.51 14.34
N GLY A 214 -25.16 15.73 14.86
CA GLY A 214 -26.14 15.01 14.05
C GLY A 214 -27.21 15.95 13.53
N LYS A 215 -27.38 15.99 12.21
CA LYS A 215 -28.43 16.76 11.52
C LYS A 215 -29.31 15.86 10.68
N GLU A 216 -30.62 15.93 10.90
CA GLU A 216 -31.64 15.35 10.03
C GLU A 216 -32.41 16.46 9.27
N PRO A 217 -33.21 16.14 8.24
CA PRO A 217 -33.88 17.14 7.41
C PRO A 217 -34.74 18.17 8.17
N ARG A 218 -35.39 17.78 9.26
CA ARG A 218 -36.25 18.62 10.11
C ARG A 218 -35.56 19.12 11.38
N SER A 219 -34.23 18.95 11.48
CA SER A 219 -33.46 19.43 12.61
C SER A 219 -33.57 20.94 12.76
N ILE A 220 -33.59 21.39 14.01
CA ILE A 220 -33.68 22.80 14.38
C ILE A 220 -32.33 23.23 14.96
N THR A 221 -31.84 24.42 14.60
CA THR A 221 -30.56 24.95 15.12
C THR A 221 -30.69 25.42 16.56
N PHE A 222 -29.57 25.46 17.28
CA PHE A 222 -29.52 25.97 18.65
C PHE A 222 -29.94 27.44 18.80
N ASP A 223 -29.83 28.26 17.75
CA ASP A 223 -30.34 29.65 17.76
C ASP A 223 -31.84 29.72 18.07
N ASN A 224 -32.61 28.70 17.69
CA ASN A 224 -34.05 28.61 17.95
C ASN A 224 -34.37 28.11 19.37
N LEU A 225 -33.38 27.75 20.18
CA LEU A 225 -33.60 27.38 21.57
C LEU A 225 -34.00 28.58 22.43
N GLN A 226 -33.64 29.81 22.04
CA GLN A 226 -33.85 31.04 22.84
C GLN A 226 -33.24 30.93 24.25
N VAL A 227 -32.10 30.25 24.32
CA VAL A 227 -31.33 30.03 25.54
C VAL A 227 -30.05 30.88 25.42
N PRO A 228 -29.80 31.87 26.30
CA PRO A 228 -28.70 32.82 26.13
C PRO A 228 -27.32 32.15 25.92
N GLN A 229 -27.01 31.10 26.68
CA GLN A 229 -25.77 30.32 26.59
C GLN A 229 -25.66 29.44 25.34
N CYS A 230 -26.70 29.40 24.50
CA CYS A 230 -26.69 28.75 23.20
C CYS A 230 -26.52 29.74 22.05
N SER A 231 -26.56 31.05 22.34
CA SER A 231 -26.37 32.09 21.32
C SER A 231 -24.98 31.96 20.72
N ASN A 232 -24.88 31.99 19.39
CA ASN A 232 -23.64 31.82 18.62
C ASN A 232 -23.04 30.40 18.63
N ARG A 233 -23.66 29.44 19.34
CA ARG A 233 -23.23 28.04 19.28
C ARG A 233 -23.90 27.35 18.12
N TRP A 234 -23.11 26.65 17.32
CA TRP A 234 -23.64 25.79 16.28
C TRP A 234 -24.00 24.42 16.85
N GLY A 235 -24.95 23.77 16.19
CA GLY A 235 -25.49 22.49 16.59
C GLY A 235 -26.98 22.39 16.30
N TRP A 236 -27.46 21.16 16.29
CA TRP A 236 -28.83 20.84 15.94
C TRP A 236 -29.48 19.95 16.98
N TYR A 237 -30.79 20.07 17.08
CA TYR A 237 -31.62 19.13 17.81
C TYR A 237 -32.80 18.65 16.95
N SER A 238 -33.28 17.45 17.26
CA SER A 238 -34.50 16.89 16.68
C SER A 238 -35.62 16.89 17.72
N TRP A 239 -36.88 17.04 17.29
CA TRP A 239 -38.06 16.98 18.15
C TRP A 239 -39.11 16.05 17.54
N THR A 240 -39.09 14.78 17.95
CA THR A 240 -39.79 13.69 17.25
C THR A 240 -40.31 12.63 18.22
N SER A 241 -41.42 11.96 17.86
CA SER A 241 -41.96 10.79 18.57
C SER A 241 -41.59 9.46 17.91
N SER A 242 -40.91 9.50 16.76
CA SER A 242 -40.43 8.33 16.03
C SER A 242 -38.91 8.32 15.90
N SER A 243 -38.34 7.13 15.72
CA SER A 243 -36.93 6.96 15.36
C SER A 243 -36.54 7.83 14.16
N VAL A 244 -35.33 8.36 14.18
CA VAL A 244 -34.83 9.32 13.19
C VAL A 244 -33.35 9.09 12.93
N SER A 245 -32.89 9.40 11.71
CA SER A 245 -31.49 9.31 11.32
C SER A 245 -31.09 10.52 10.48
N GLY A 246 -29.78 10.77 10.41
CA GLY A 246 -29.23 11.82 9.58
C GLY A 246 -27.71 11.79 9.52
N THR A 247 -27.15 12.81 8.87
CA THR A 247 -25.71 12.96 8.70
C THR A 247 -25.07 13.55 9.95
N LEU A 248 -23.88 13.06 10.30
CA LEU A 248 -23.02 13.62 11.32
C LEU A 248 -22.04 14.61 10.65
N TRP A 249 -22.20 15.91 10.93
CA TRP A 249 -21.41 16.97 10.33
C TRP A 249 -20.35 17.49 11.29
N ALA A 250 -19.08 17.35 10.93
CA ALA A 250 -17.94 17.91 11.67
C ALA A 250 -17.59 19.30 11.16
N GLY A 251 -17.31 20.25 12.06
CA GLY A 251 -16.81 21.59 11.71
C GLY A 251 -17.80 22.47 10.91
N ALA A 252 -19.10 22.22 11.00
CA ALA A 252 -20.13 22.99 10.28
C ALA A 252 -20.48 24.31 11.01
N GLY A 253 -19.46 25.05 11.44
CA GLY A 253 -19.56 26.25 12.27
C GLY A 253 -20.65 27.22 11.81
N GLN A 254 -21.32 27.86 12.77
CA GLN A 254 -22.50 28.70 12.56
C GLN A 254 -23.65 27.99 11.81
N ASN A 255 -23.75 26.67 11.94
CA ASN A 255 -24.75 25.83 11.28
C ASN A 255 -24.66 25.81 9.74
N ASP A 256 -23.51 26.20 9.18
CA ASP A 256 -23.27 26.22 7.74
C ASP A 256 -22.67 24.89 7.26
N ILE A 257 -23.54 24.00 6.76
CA ILE A 257 -23.14 22.67 6.29
C ILE A 257 -22.21 22.72 5.07
N SER A 258 -22.13 23.84 4.35
CA SER A 258 -21.18 23.97 3.23
C SER A 258 -19.72 24.07 3.70
N LYS A 259 -19.51 24.43 4.97
CA LYS A 259 -18.20 24.44 5.64
C LYS A 259 -17.93 23.15 6.42
N GLY A 260 -18.95 22.32 6.61
CA GLY A 260 -18.85 21.07 7.34
C GLY A 260 -18.33 19.92 6.49
N VAL A 261 -17.82 18.89 7.17
CA VAL A 261 -17.47 17.61 6.58
C VAL A 261 -18.47 16.55 7.02
N ASP A 262 -19.05 15.82 6.07
CA ASP A 262 -19.81 14.60 6.36
C ASP A 262 -18.83 13.53 6.85
N VAL A 263 -18.88 13.22 8.14
CA VAL A 263 -18.02 12.22 8.76
C VAL A 263 -18.74 10.89 8.95
N GLY A 264 -20.03 10.80 8.62
CA GLY A 264 -20.85 9.61 8.80
C GLY A 264 -22.30 9.90 9.11
N GLN A 265 -22.94 8.94 9.76
CA GLN A 265 -24.36 8.95 10.06
C GLN A 265 -24.61 8.80 11.56
N TRP A 266 -25.74 9.31 12.02
CA TRP A 266 -26.27 9.05 13.34
C TRP A 266 -27.71 8.53 13.23
N THR A 267 -28.17 7.81 14.23
CA THR A 267 -29.55 7.30 14.30
C THR A 267 -30.00 7.27 15.75
N ALA A 268 -31.18 7.81 16.03
CA ALA A 268 -31.88 7.62 17.29
C ALA A 268 -33.04 6.64 17.12
N THR A 269 -33.02 5.58 17.91
CA THR A 269 -34.12 4.62 18.02
C THR A 269 -34.96 4.95 19.24
N ILE A 270 -36.27 5.13 19.04
CA ILE A 270 -37.22 5.42 20.13
C ILE A 270 -38.17 4.22 20.30
N THR A 271 -38.18 3.64 21.50
CA THR A 271 -39.07 2.52 21.87
C THR A 271 -39.80 2.86 23.16
N GLY A 272 -41.06 3.28 23.05
CA GLY A 272 -41.81 3.80 24.20
C GLY A 272 -41.18 5.11 24.69
N THR A 273 -40.63 5.12 25.91
CA THR A 273 -39.93 6.26 26.51
C THR A 273 -38.40 6.14 26.47
N LYS A 274 -37.89 5.08 25.83
CA LYS A 274 -36.47 4.75 25.78
C LYS A 274 -35.86 5.19 24.46
N VAL A 275 -34.70 5.82 24.54
CA VAL A 275 -33.95 6.33 23.38
C VAL A 275 -32.55 5.73 23.37
N THR A 276 -32.12 5.25 22.21
CA THR A 276 -30.73 4.83 21.97
C THR A 276 -30.19 5.57 20.76
N VAL A 277 -28.99 6.14 20.86
CA VAL A 277 -28.35 6.88 19.76
C VAL A 277 -27.10 6.14 19.29
N THR A 278 -27.03 5.86 18.00
CA THR A 278 -25.90 5.20 17.33
C THR A 278 -25.23 6.19 16.39
N TYR A 279 -23.90 6.18 16.37
CA TYR A 279 -23.03 6.91 15.45
C TYR A 279 -22.27 5.90 14.60
N THR A 280 -22.09 6.20 13.31
CA THR A 280 -21.35 5.35 12.38
C THR A 280 -20.59 6.23 11.41
N LEU A 281 -19.27 6.25 11.52
CA LEU A 281 -18.36 7.04 10.70
C LEU A 281 -18.08 6.36 9.35
N THR A 282 -17.91 7.16 8.30
CA THR A 282 -17.58 6.68 6.96
C THR A 282 -16.08 6.81 6.72
N ASN A 283 -15.39 5.67 6.58
CA ASN A 283 -13.93 5.61 6.38
C ASN A 283 -13.56 5.00 5.03
N ASN A 284 -12.55 5.57 4.35
CA ASN A 284 -12.07 5.11 3.05
C ASN A 284 -10.54 4.92 3.02
N PRO A 285 -10.01 3.92 3.76
CA PRO A 285 -8.57 3.74 3.94
C PRO A 285 -7.82 3.58 2.61
N PRO A 286 -6.57 4.07 2.51
CA PRO A 286 -5.73 4.60 3.59
C PRO A 286 -5.94 6.08 3.92
N SER A 287 -6.83 6.78 3.21
CA SER A 287 -7.15 8.20 3.42
C SER A 287 -8.46 8.38 4.19
N LYS A 288 -8.70 9.53 4.83
CA LYS A 288 -10.01 9.85 5.45
C LYS A 288 -10.52 8.76 6.40
N VAL A 289 -9.66 8.34 7.34
CA VAL A 289 -10.07 7.48 8.45
C VAL A 289 -10.47 8.38 9.60
N TRP A 290 -11.71 8.27 10.05
CA TRP A 290 -12.27 8.99 11.18
C TRP A 290 -12.46 8.06 12.37
N GLU A 291 -12.29 8.63 13.57
CA GLU A 291 -12.60 7.97 14.84
C GLU A 291 -13.41 8.88 15.75
N ILE A 292 -14.34 8.29 16.48
CA ILE A 292 -15.08 8.93 17.57
C ILE A 292 -14.17 8.91 18.79
N THR A 293 -13.85 10.09 19.34
CA THR A 293 -13.10 10.23 20.59
C THR A 293 -14.01 10.53 21.78
N GLN A 294 -15.16 11.14 21.53
CA GLN A 294 -16.19 11.44 22.53
C GLN A 294 -17.59 11.34 21.91
N ALA A 295 -18.59 11.00 22.71
CA ALA A 295 -19.99 11.03 22.32
C ALA A 295 -20.86 11.61 23.44
N HIS A 296 -21.74 12.55 23.07
CA HIS A 296 -22.66 13.23 23.98
C HIS A 296 -24.07 13.13 23.44
N VAL A 297 -25.02 12.71 24.27
CA VAL A 297 -26.43 12.53 23.85
C VAL A 297 -27.37 13.22 24.84
N TYR A 298 -28.19 14.12 24.34
CA TYR A 298 -29.34 14.65 25.08
C TYR A 298 -30.60 13.93 24.65
N ALA A 299 -31.42 13.45 25.59
CA ALA A 299 -32.75 12.91 25.31
C ALA A 299 -33.73 13.24 26.46
N SER A 300 -34.73 14.10 26.20
CA SER A 300 -35.74 14.49 27.20
C SER A 300 -37.03 15.02 26.56
N CYS A 301 -38.15 15.00 27.27
CA CYS A 301 -39.35 15.73 26.86
C CYS A 301 -39.27 17.24 27.16
N LYS A 302 -38.29 17.65 27.97
CA LYS A 302 -38.04 19.07 28.22
C LYS A 302 -37.16 19.61 27.10
N LYS A 303 -37.45 20.84 26.68
CA LYS A 303 -36.60 21.58 25.75
C LYS A 303 -35.20 21.73 26.37
N PRO A 304 -34.10 21.54 25.62
CA PRO A 304 -32.75 21.75 26.12
C PRO A 304 -32.59 23.16 26.69
N THR A 305 -31.99 23.25 27.88
CA THR A 305 -31.65 24.52 28.54
C THR A 305 -30.14 24.76 28.56
N ASN A 306 -29.34 23.91 27.93
CA ASN A 306 -27.89 24.09 27.78
C ASN A 306 -27.45 23.46 26.45
N CYS A 307 -26.46 24.06 25.80
CA CYS A 307 -25.87 23.61 24.53
C CYS A 307 -24.41 23.15 24.67
N GLY A 308 -23.88 23.15 25.90
CA GLY A 308 -22.58 22.56 26.22
C GLY A 308 -22.68 21.02 26.25
N PRO A 309 -21.94 20.29 25.40
CA PRO A 309 -22.05 18.83 25.29
C PRO A 309 -21.81 18.08 26.61
N GLY A 310 -20.93 18.59 27.48
CA GLY A 310 -20.65 18.00 28.80
C GLY A 310 -21.82 18.07 29.79
N SER A 311 -22.94 18.72 29.45
CA SER A 311 -24.16 18.80 30.27
C SER A 311 -25.28 17.86 29.81
N TYR A 312 -25.05 17.08 28.76
CA TYR A 312 -26.07 16.21 28.17
C TYR A 312 -26.31 14.95 29.01
N THR A 313 -27.42 14.25 28.72
CA THR A 313 -27.89 13.09 29.50
C THR A 313 -26.87 11.96 29.54
N VAL A 314 -26.16 11.74 28.43
CA VAL A 314 -25.06 10.77 28.32
C VAL A 314 -23.80 11.47 27.89
N VAL A 315 -22.71 11.18 28.60
CA VAL A 315 -21.36 11.65 28.31
C VAL A 315 -20.44 10.44 28.25
N ALA A 316 -19.80 10.22 27.10
CA ALA A 316 -18.84 9.14 26.87
C ALA A 316 -17.54 9.73 26.32
N GLU A 317 -16.45 9.39 26.99
CA GLU A 317 -15.11 9.97 26.79
C GLU A 317 -14.10 8.86 26.47
N GLY A 318 -12.96 9.22 25.88
CA GLY A 318 -11.87 8.27 25.62
C GLY A 318 -12.24 7.14 24.66
N LEU A 319 -13.17 7.41 23.73
CA LEU A 319 -13.58 6.45 22.71
C LEU A 319 -12.48 6.31 21.65
N SER A 320 -12.44 5.13 21.02
CA SER A 320 -11.58 4.87 19.86
C SER A 320 -12.29 3.87 18.96
N GLY A 321 -12.88 4.35 17.87
CA GLY A 321 -13.56 3.49 16.93
C GLY A 321 -14.40 4.27 15.92
N THR A 322 -14.91 3.54 14.93
CA THR A 322 -15.70 4.11 13.83
C THR A 322 -17.19 4.09 14.12
N SER A 323 -17.63 3.48 15.22
CA SER A 323 -19.02 3.47 15.63
C SER A 323 -19.13 3.48 17.15
N TRP A 324 -20.20 4.06 17.65
CA TRP A 324 -20.55 4.00 19.07
C TRP A 324 -22.07 4.05 19.23
N THR A 325 -22.58 3.32 20.21
CA THR A 325 -24.01 3.30 20.55
C THR A 325 -24.16 3.66 22.02
N SER A 326 -25.05 4.59 22.32
CA SER A 326 -25.34 4.98 23.69
C SER A 326 -25.95 3.82 24.48
N PRO A 327 -25.83 3.82 25.81
CA PRO A 327 -26.76 3.10 26.66
C PRO A 327 -28.21 3.52 26.34
N GLU A 328 -29.17 2.71 26.78
CA GLU A 328 -30.58 3.07 26.70
C GLU A 328 -30.88 4.24 27.65
N ILE A 329 -31.49 5.31 27.13
CA ILE A 329 -31.79 6.54 27.86
C ILE A 329 -33.29 6.61 28.12
N SER A 330 -33.68 6.68 29.39
CA SER A 330 -35.06 6.98 29.76
C SER A 330 -35.34 8.48 29.59
N ALA A 331 -36.10 8.85 28.55
CA ALA A 331 -36.43 10.24 28.26
C ALA A 331 -37.30 10.81 29.40
N THR A 332 -36.66 11.53 30.31
CA THR A 332 -37.28 11.93 31.58
C THR A 332 -38.46 12.87 31.33
N GLY A 333 -39.60 12.57 31.95
CA GLY A 333 -40.85 13.33 31.80
C GLY A 333 -41.67 13.01 30.56
N CYS A 334 -41.30 11.96 29.81
CA CYS A 334 -42.07 11.49 28.66
C CYS A 334 -43.03 10.36 29.00
N THR A 335 -44.14 10.32 28.30
CA THR A 335 -45.04 9.17 28.14
C THR A 335 -44.89 8.57 26.73
N ALA A 336 -45.39 7.35 26.54
CA ALA A 336 -45.28 6.67 25.25
C ALA A 336 -46.03 7.45 24.16
N GLY A 337 -45.34 7.79 23.07
CA GLY A 337 -45.89 8.59 21.96
C GLY A 337 -45.59 10.09 22.05
N ASP A 338 -45.06 10.58 23.18
CA ASP A 338 -44.59 11.96 23.27
C ASP A 338 -43.40 12.22 22.34
N LYS A 339 -43.25 13.48 21.94
CA LYS A 339 -42.06 13.92 21.21
C LYS A 339 -40.90 14.13 22.17
N VAL A 340 -39.73 13.61 21.81
CA VAL A 340 -38.48 13.74 22.57
C VAL A 340 -37.56 14.73 21.86
N TYR A 341 -36.93 15.61 22.63
CA TYR A 341 -35.80 16.43 22.18
C TYR A 341 -34.54 15.57 22.19
N ILE A 342 -33.88 15.47 21.04
CA ILE A 342 -32.67 14.65 20.86
C ILE A 342 -31.55 15.53 20.31
N ILE A 343 -30.39 15.50 20.96
CA ILE A 343 -29.13 16.07 20.44
C ILE A 343 -28.13 14.92 20.35
N ALA A 344 -27.57 14.72 19.16
CA ALA A 344 -26.46 13.80 18.93
C ALA A 344 -25.20 14.62 18.65
N HIS A 345 -24.21 14.50 19.52
CA HIS A 345 -22.93 15.19 19.40
C HIS A 345 -21.78 14.20 19.53
N ALA A 346 -20.72 14.37 18.75
CA ALA A 346 -19.49 13.61 18.86
C ALA A 346 -18.28 14.53 18.73
N ALA A 347 -17.17 14.17 19.39
CA ALA A 347 -15.85 14.65 18.99
C ALA A 347 -15.22 13.58 18.09
N VAL A 348 -14.72 13.99 16.92
CA VAL A 348 -14.15 13.08 15.92
C VAL A 348 -12.77 13.53 15.49
N ARG A 349 -11.84 12.60 15.28
CA ARG A 349 -10.50 12.91 14.75
C ARG A 349 -10.26 12.23 13.43
N GLN A 350 -9.42 12.85 12.58
CA GLN A 350 -9.08 12.34 11.26
C GLN A 350 -7.63 11.84 11.22
N GLN A 351 -7.40 10.72 10.55
CA GLN A 351 -6.08 10.26 10.13
C GLN A 351 -5.80 10.77 8.71
N ILE A 352 -4.64 11.40 8.54
CA ILE A 352 -4.16 11.95 7.26
C ILE A 352 -2.73 11.47 6.99
N PRO A 353 -2.25 11.53 5.73
CA PRO A 353 -0.83 11.35 5.43
C PRO A 353 0.06 12.25 6.28
N ALA A 354 1.22 11.75 6.73
CA ALA A 354 2.11 12.49 7.62
C ALA A 354 2.59 13.83 7.03
N THR A 355 2.66 13.90 5.70
CA THR A 355 3.07 15.07 4.91
C THR A 355 2.00 16.16 4.79
N GLU A 356 0.72 15.85 5.06
CA GLU A 356 -0.38 16.81 4.96
C GLU A 356 -0.50 17.66 6.24
N THR A 357 -1.07 18.86 6.15
CA THR A 357 -1.37 19.68 7.34
C THR A 357 -2.78 19.39 7.82
N CYS A 358 -2.95 19.27 9.14
CA CYS A 358 -4.28 19.11 9.71
C CYS A 358 -5.17 20.31 9.36
N PRO A 359 -6.47 20.09 9.05
CA PRO A 359 -7.41 21.18 8.89
C PRO A 359 -7.36 22.10 10.11
N ALA A 360 -7.46 23.41 9.87
CA ALA A 360 -7.58 24.36 10.97
C ALA A 360 -8.91 24.11 11.69
N LYS A 361 -8.86 24.01 13.02
CA LYS A 361 -10.06 23.93 13.84
C LYS A 361 -10.98 25.10 13.53
N VAL A 362 -12.24 24.78 13.26
CA VAL A 362 -13.28 25.81 13.25
C VAL A 362 -13.47 26.23 14.71
N PRO A 363 -13.28 27.52 15.06
CA PRO A 363 -13.43 27.95 16.44
C PRO A 363 -14.83 27.60 16.94
N ASP A 364 -14.90 26.92 18.08
CA ASP A 364 -16.14 26.85 18.87
C ASP A 364 -16.34 28.25 19.46
N GLU A 365 -16.91 29.18 18.68
CA GLU A 365 -17.25 30.51 19.17
C GLU A 365 -18.25 30.36 20.33
N GLY A 366 -17.83 30.84 21.51
CA GLY A 366 -18.37 30.49 22.82
C GLY A 366 -19.65 31.20 23.23
#